data_AF-A0A9R1VLS3-F1
#
_entry.id   AF-A0A9R1VLS3-F1
#
_cell.length_a   1.000
_cell.length_b   1.000
_cell.length_c   1.000
_cell.angle_alpha   90.00
_cell.angle_beta   90.00
_cell.angle_gamma   90.00
#
_symmetry.space_group_name_H-M   'P 1'
#
loop_
_entity.id
_entity.type
_entity.pdbx_description
1 polymer ?
#
loop_
_entity_poly.entity_id
_entity_poly.type
_entity_poly.pdbx_seq_one_letter_code
_entity_poly.pdbx_strand_id
1 'polypeptide(L)'
;MENSKLIATVASIWIQCTGGASYTFGIYSAALKSSQGYDQSTLDTVSVFKDIGANIGVLAGLLYHAVTNNHRNSTPSSSRFKCGLPIVYLFGVAQTSVLLRLHPYVVVHHRTHSQTERSAHVHLHVHGVTRSDFLQYRKYRRRRQEFSRLRWNNHRHYEEIKVKVKPPRESYTHTKHLNQMHWKVVPYALSFIRYYYIEYILNGFLGLSGAILIQIYLTFFDGKPTKFILMLAVFPSLVSLILMFLIHENPSNTTHDKHHLNKFSLGAITIAGYLTIILYLQNKFVFSSRAHVITTIILGILILLHLLIACTAQTNEQQEATEALIVASESQVVASNSGPPAVELNLLQAMTTVNFWLLFASMVCAMGSGLATINNVTQIGQSLEYSTTKINTILSLWSIWNFLGRFRGGFLSDFSLHKWGWGRPMFISITLLAMVFGHLWIAFDGNLYFGTAIIGICYGSQWSLMPTITSEIFGVKHMGTIFNTIAAANPVGSYILSVRVLGSIYDKEAKGGGSCNGIHCFRDSFFVFAVVCVFGMFVSLVLFIRTKGFYVVVVNKRAEAEAVEVEVEEERERRVGLYFVVVERREKVERLIEN
;
A
#
# COMPACT_ATOMS: atom_id res chain seq x y z
N MET A 1 21.40 5.11 -22.65
CA MET A 1 20.15 4.38 -22.39
C MET A 1 19.34 5.19 -21.42
N GLU A 2 18.36 5.92 -21.93
CA GLU A 2 17.32 6.52 -21.09
C GLU A 2 16.48 5.35 -20.54
N ASN A 3 16.45 5.16 -19.22
CA ASN A 3 15.67 4.08 -18.62
C ASN A 3 14.18 4.40 -18.81
N SER A 4 13.49 3.58 -19.60
CA SER A 4 12.05 3.73 -19.83
C SER A 4 11.28 3.45 -18.53
N LYS A 5 10.11 4.07 -18.38
CA LYS A 5 9.21 3.88 -17.22
C LYS A 5 8.85 2.42 -16.98
N LEU A 6 8.78 1.64 -18.05
CA LEU A 6 8.44 0.22 -18.01
C LEU A 6 9.59 -0.61 -17.43
N ILE A 7 10.85 -0.24 -17.67
CA ILE A 7 12.01 -0.87 -17.00
C ILE A 7 11.97 -0.62 -15.50
N ALA A 8 11.66 0.62 -15.08
CA ALA A 8 11.49 0.94 -13.66
C ALA A 8 10.33 0.14 -13.02
N THR A 9 9.25 -0.08 -13.78
CA THR A 9 8.12 -0.92 -13.36
C THR A 9 8.54 -2.39 -13.17
N VAL A 10 9.31 -2.95 -14.10
CA VAL A 10 9.85 -4.33 -13.99
C VAL A 10 10.79 -4.47 -12.79
N ALA A 11 11.72 -3.53 -12.61
CA ALA A 11 12.62 -3.51 -11.46
C ALA A 11 11.81 -3.50 -10.14
N SER A 12 10.75 -2.70 -10.09
CA SER A 12 9.84 -2.64 -8.94
C SER A 12 9.10 -3.97 -8.74
N ILE A 13 8.58 -4.60 -9.81
CA ILE A 13 7.94 -5.93 -9.72
C ILE A 13 8.89 -6.95 -9.09
N TRP A 14 10.15 -6.99 -9.53
CA TRP A 14 11.14 -7.94 -9.02
C TRP A 14 11.49 -7.69 -7.54
N ILE A 15 11.61 -6.43 -7.12
CA ILE A 15 11.76 -6.09 -5.70
C ILE A 15 10.56 -6.60 -4.91
N GLN A 16 9.34 -6.33 -5.38
CA GLN A 16 8.11 -6.73 -4.72
C GLN A 16 7.97 -8.26 -4.60
N CYS A 17 8.40 -9.04 -5.60
CA CYS A 17 8.44 -10.50 -5.55
C CYS A 17 9.32 -11.06 -4.40
N THR A 18 10.24 -10.27 -3.86
CA THR A 18 11.14 -10.67 -2.76
C THR A 18 10.75 -10.09 -1.41
N GLY A 19 9.82 -9.13 -1.37
CA GLY A 19 9.40 -8.42 -0.15
C GLY A 19 8.51 -9.23 0.81
N GLY A 20 8.21 -10.49 0.50
CA GLY A 20 7.25 -11.35 1.21
C GLY A 20 7.72 -12.01 2.50
N ALA A 21 8.88 -11.61 3.04
CA ALA A 21 9.46 -12.27 4.21
C ALA A 21 8.53 -12.27 5.43
N SER A 22 7.66 -11.26 5.57
CA SER A 22 6.68 -11.19 6.65
C SER A 22 5.62 -12.30 6.59
N TYR A 23 5.29 -12.80 5.40
CA TYR A 23 4.29 -13.86 5.18
C TYR A 23 4.84 -15.27 5.36
N THR A 24 6.17 -15.42 5.43
CA THR A 24 6.83 -16.72 5.55
C THR A 24 7.28 -17.03 6.97
N PHE A 25 6.95 -16.19 7.96
CA PHE A 25 7.27 -16.39 9.37
C PHE A 25 6.86 -17.78 9.88
N GLY A 26 5.68 -18.27 9.45
CA GLY A 26 5.20 -19.59 9.79
C GLY A 26 6.18 -20.72 9.48
N ILE A 27 7.00 -20.62 8.43
CA ILE A 27 7.94 -21.68 8.00
C ILE A 27 9.03 -21.92 9.05
N TYR A 28 9.53 -20.86 9.68
CA TYR A 28 10.67 -20.93 10.59
C TYR A 28 10.32 -20.65 12.06
N SER A 29 9.11 -20.16 12.35
CA SER A 29 8.62 -19.87 13.70
C SER A 29 8.76 -21.06 14.66
N ALA A 30 8.36 -22.26 14.26
CA ALA A 30 8.46 -23.46 15.10
C ALA A 30 9.91 -23.85 15.41
N ALA A 31 10.81 -23.74 14.43
CA ALA A 31 12.24 -23.99 14.61
C ALA A 31 12.90 -22.93 15.51
N LEU A 32 12.45 -21.68 15.42
CA LEU A 32 12.90 -20.61 16.29
C LEU A 32 12.44 -20.84 17.74
N LYS A 33 11.18 -21.22 17.93
CA LYS A 33 10.61 -21.53 19.24
C LYS A 33 11.38 -22.63 19.95
N SER A 34 11.62 -23.75 19.25
CA SER A 34 12.32 -24.91 19.82
C SER A 34 13.79 -24.64 20.08
N SER A 35 14.50 -24.00 19.14
CA SER A 35 15.94 -23.74 19.29
C SER A 35 16.28 -22.72 20.38
N GLN A 36 15.38 -21.76 20.63
CA GLN A 36 15.60 -20.70 21.63
C GLN A 36 14.87 -20.93 22.96
N GLY A 37 14.02 -21.97 23.04
CA GLY A 37 13.23 -22.27 24.23
C GLY A 37 12.19 -21.19 24.56
N TYR A 38 11.52 -20.65 23.53
CA TYR A 38 10.50 -19.61 23.71
C TYR A 38 9.12 -20.18 24.06
N ASP A 39 8.39 -19.48 24.92
CA ASP A 39 6.93 -19.61 25.02
C ASP A 39 6.24 -18.94 23.82
N GLN A 40 4.90 -19.04 23.70
CA GLN A 40 4.23 -18.47 22.53
C GLN A 40 4.24 -16.95 22.54
N SER A 41 3.97 -16.32 23.68
CA SER A 41 4.01 -14.86 23.80
C SER A 41 5.37 -14.26 23.39
N THR A 42 6.48 -14.92 23.73
CA THR A 42 7.83 -14.49 23.31
C THR A 42 8.04 -14.66 21.81
N LEU A 43 7.61 -15.79 21.23
CA LEU A 43 7.67 -16.00 19.78
C LEU A 43 6.85 -14.95 19.02
N ASP A 44 5.66 -14.64 19.51
CA ASP A 44 4.77 -13.62 18.94
C ASP A 44 5.39 -12.23 19.03
N THR A 45 6.07 -11.94 20.13
CA THR A 45 6.78 -10.66 20.32
C THR A 45 7.87 -10.51 19.26
N VAL A 46 8.60 -11.59 18.97
CA VAL A 46 9.60 -11.61 17.89
C VAL A 46 8.94 -11.40 16.53
N SER A 47 7.79 -12.02 16.27
CA SER A 47 7.02 -11.77 15.04
C SER A 47 6.59 -10.30 14.89
N VAL A 48 6.19 -9.66 15.98
CA VAL A 48 5.84 -8.23 15.98
C VAL A 48 7.05 -7.38 15.62
N PHE A 49 8.24 -7.68 16.14
CA PHE A 49 9.45 -6.95 15.75
C PHE A 49 9.80 -7.10 14.26
N LYS A 50 9.57 -8.29 13.69
CA LYS A 50 9.64 -8.50 12.24
C LYS A 50 8.63 -7.62 11.50
N ASP A 51 7.39 -7.54 11.97
CA ASP A 51 6.35 -6.68 11.37
C ASP A 51 6.67 -5.18 11.51
N ILE A 52 7.22 -4.76 12.65
CA ILE A 52 7.75 -3.41 12.88
C ILE A 52 8.82 -3.12 11.83
N GLY A 53 9.75 -4.05 11.60
CA GLY A 53 10.78 -3.93 10.58
C GLY A 53 10.25 -3.72 9.17
N ALA A 54 9.16 -4.41 8.82
CA ALA A 54 8.51 -4.29 7.53
C ALA A 54 7.66 -3.01 7.36
N ASN A 55 7.24 -2.36 8.46
CA ASN A 55 6.28 -1.26 8.45
C ASN A 55 6.83 0.10 8.91
N ILE A 56 7.95 0.14 9.64
CA ILE A 56 8.66 1.41 9.87
C ILE A 56 9.31 1.77 8.54
N GLY A 57 8.58 2.46 7.66
CA GLY A 57 9.12 3.17 6.49
C GLY A 57 9.18 4.68 6.72
N VAL A 58 8.81 5.14 7.92
CA VAL A 58 8.64 6.57 8.24
C VAL A 58 9.94 7.34 8.07
N LEU A 59 11.09 6.76 8.48
CA LEU A 59 12.40 7.37 8.27
C LEU A 59 12.73 7.51 6.78
N ALA A 60 12.52 6.45 5.98
CA ALA A 60 12.70 6.51 4.53
C ALA A 60 11.77 7.56 3.88
N GLY A 61 10.52 7.67 4.33
CA GLY A 61 9.57 8.69 3.87
C GLY A 61 9.95 10.13 4.27
N LEU A 62 10.48 10.32 5.47
CA LEU A 62 11.01 11.63 5.93
C LEU A 62 12.28 12.02 5.17
N LEU A 63 13.17 11.06 4.91
CA LEU A 63 14.37 11.23 4.09
C LEU A 63 14.01 11.61 2.64
N TYR A 64 13.07 10.88 2.01
CA TYR A 64 12.56 11.23 0.69
C TYR A 64 12.01 12.66 0.67
N HIS A 65 11.24 13.03 1.70
CA HIS A 65 10.70 14.37 1.82
C HIS A 65 11.81 15.44 1.98
N ALA A 66 12.79 15.21 2.85
CA ALA A 66 13.90 16.14 3.07
C ALA A 66 14.74 16.36 1.79
N VAL A 67 14.96 15.30 1.02
CA VAL A 67 15.70 15.34 -0.26
C VAL A 67 14.91 16.08 -1.34
N THR A 68 13.60 15.84 -1.45
CA THR A 68 12.75 16.45 -2.50
C THR A 68 12.35 17.90 -2.21
N ASN A 69 12.16 18.28 -0.94
CA ASN A 69 11.68 19.62 -0.57
C ASN A 69 12.78 20.71 -0.63
N ASN A 70 14.05 20.32 -0.51
CA ASN A 70 15.20 21.25 -0.60
C ASN A 70 15.46 21.77 -2.03
N HIS A 71 14.80 21.21 -3.04
CA HIS A 71 15.05 21.51 -4.46
C HIS A 71 14.19 22.64 -5.06
N ARG A 72 13.29 23.27 -4.28
CA ARG A 72 12.38 24.31 -4.81
C ARG A 72 12.95 25.73 -4.88
N ASN A 73 14.14 25.97 -4.29
CA ASN A 73 14.77 27.30 -4.25
C ASN A 73 16.06 27.41 -5.09
N SER A 74 16.41 26.42 -5.92
CA SER A 74 17.62 26.46 -6.75
C SER A 74 17.43 25.68 -8.04
N THR A 75 17.98 26.20 -9.14
CA THR A 75 17.94 25.59 -10.47
C THR A 75 18.43 24.14 -10.46
N PRO A 76 17.80 23.23 -11.22
CA PRO A 76 18.11 21.80 -11.16
C PRO A 76 19.46 21.53 -11.84
N SER A 77 20.51 21.33 -11.04
CA SER A 77 21.76 20.71 -11.48
C SER A 77 21.56 19.19 -11.48
N SER A 78 21.62 18.56 -12.67
CA SER A 78 21.37 17.12 -12.87
C SER A 78 22.34 16.18 -12.14
N SER A 79 23.46 16.70 -11.62
CA SER A 79 24.46 15.91 -10.89
C SER A 79 24.10 15.68 -9.41
N ARG A 80 23.31 16.57 -8.77
CA ARG A 80 22.97 16.45 -7.34
C ARG A 80 21.73 15.59 -7.06
N PHE A 81 20.77 15.53 -8.00
CA PHE A 81 19.59 14.65 -7.91
C PHE A 81 19.99 13.15 -7.90
N LYS A 82 21.11 12.83 -8.55
CA LYS A 82 21.70 11.48 -8.58
C LYS A 82 22.25 11.00 -7.24
N CYS A 83 22.51 11.88 -6.25
CA CYS A 83 23.08 11.49 -4.96
C CYS A 83 22.03 11.31 -3.85
N GLY A 84 20.89 12.01 -3.90
CA GLY A 84 19.87 11.99 -2.84
C GLY A 84 18.97 10.75 -2.86
N LEU A 85 18.47 10.35 -4.03
CA LEU A 85 17.64 9.15 -4.19
C LEU A 85 18.36 7.88 -3.74
N PRO A 86 19.65 7.68 -4.10
CA PRO A 86 20.40 6.53 -3.60
C PRO A 86 20.56 6.47 -2.08
N ILE A 87 20.64 7.62 -1.39
CA ILE A 87 20.68 7.66 0.07
C ILE A 87 19.35 7.21 0.65
N VAL A 88 18.22 7.66 0.08
CA VAL A 88 16.87 7.23 0.52
C VAL A 88 16.71 5.72 0.37
N TYR A 89 17.12 5.17 -0.78
CA TYR A 89 17.06 3.73 -1.01
C TYR A 89 18.08 2.94 -0.18
N LEU A 90 19.30 3.45 0.05
CA LEU A 90 20.29 2.85 0.95
C LEU A 90 19.76 2.80 2.39
N PHE A 91 19.06 3.85 2.85
CA PHE A 91 18.38 3.84 4.13
C PHE A 91 17.19 2.87 4.16
N GLY A 92 16.40 2.78 3.08
CA GLY A 92 15.33 1.79 2.94
C GLY A 92 15.84 0.35 2.96
N VAL A 93 16.97 0.09 2.29
CA VAL A 93 17.68 -1.19 2.32
C VAL A 93 18.30 -1.44 3.69
N ALA A 94 18.91 -0.44 4.32
CA ALA A 94 19.43 -0.56 5.68
C ALA A 94 18.29 -0.85 6.65
N GLN A 95 17.11 -0.26 6.48
CA GLN A 95 15.94 -0.51 7.31
C GLN A 95 15.40 -1.94 7.17
N THR A 96 15.28 -2.45 5.94
CA THR A 96 14.91 -3.85 5.70
C THR A 96 16.00 -4.84 6.16
N SER A 97 17.28 -4.47 6.06
CA SER A 97 18.42 -5.33 6.41
C SER A 97 18.79 -5.31 7.90
N VAL A 98 18.67 -4.17 8.57
CA VAL A 98 19.06 -3.96 9.97
C VAL A 98 18.02 -4.55 10.92
N LEU A 99 16.73 -4.54 10.56
CA LEU A 99 15.68 -5.10 11.43
C LEU A 99 15.57 -6.64 11.35
N LEU A 100 15.88 -7.24 10.18
CA LEU A 100 16.12 -8.68 10.06
C LEU A 100 17.39 -9.14 10.81
N ARG A 101 18.40 -8.26 10.95
CA ARG A 101 19.63 -8.51 11.73
C ARG A 101 19.52 -8.20 13.21
N LEU A 102 18.53 -7.41 13.65
CA LEU A 102 18.24 -7.16 15.07
C LEU A 102 17.40 -8.29 15.71
N HIS A 103 16.81 -9.17 14.89
CA HIS A 103 16.04 -10.34 15.30
C HIS A 103 16.76 -11.28 16.30
N PRO A 104 18.10 -11.43 16.28
CA PRO A 104 18.86 -12.14 17.31
C PRO A 104 19.40 -11.23 18.43
N TYR A 105 19.67 -9.95 18.17
CA TYR A 105 20.35 -9.05 19.11
C TYR A 105 19.41 -8.45 20.17
N VAL A 106 18.15 -8.19 19.84
CA VAL A 106 17.14 -7.68 20.80
C VAL A 106 16.79 -8.75 21.84
N VAL A 107 16.87 -10.03 21.47
CA VAL A 107 16.58 -11.17 22.36
C VAL A 107 17.67 -11.37 23.42
N VAL A 108 18.95 -11.19 23.05
CA VAL A 108 20.06 -11.30 24.01
C VAL A 108 19.93 -10.23 25.12
N HIS A 109 19.41 -9.05 24.78
CA HIS A 109 19.20 -7.96 25.74
C HIS A 109 17.98 -8.16 26.66
N HIS A 110 16.95 -8.91 26.23
CA HIS A 110 15.78 -9.22 27.07
C HIS A 110 16.08 -10.35 28.07
N ARG A 111 16.99 -11.27 27.73
CA ARG A 111 17.48 -12.33 28.63
C ARG A 111 18.38 -11.79 29.74
N THR A 112 19.09 -10.68 29.50
CA THR A 112 19.92 -10.01 30.50
C THR A 112 19.10 -9.07 31.40
N HIS A 113 18.04 -8.44 30.89
CA HIS A 113 17.20 -7.53 31.67
C HIS A 113 16.34 -8.24 32.74
N SER A 114 15.83 -9.44 32.46
CA SER A 114 14.99 -10.17 33.45
C SER A 114 15.79 -10.71 34.65
N GLN A 115 17.12 -10.76 34.58
CA GLN A 115 17.99 -11.11 35.71
C GLN A 115 18.55 -9.90 36.47
N THR A 116 18.49 -8.68 35.93
CA THR A 116 19.13 -7.49 36.52
C THR A 116 18.19 -6.51 37.23
N GLU A 117 16.86 -6.69 37.15
CA GLU A 117 15.86 -5.85 37.85
C GLU A 117 15.74 -6.13 39.37
N ARG A 118 16.86 -6.33 40.09
CA ARG A 118 16.89 -6.35 41.57
C ARG A 118 17.79 -5.32 42.22
N SER A 119 18.42 -4.42 41.49
CA SER A 119 19.14 -3.29 42.11
C SER A 119 19.55 -2.24 41.09
N ALA A 120 18.84 -1.11 41.06
CA ALA A 120 19.41 0.19 40.72
C ALA A 120 18.36 1.31 40.87
N HIS A 121 18.37 1.98 42.03
CA HIS A 121 17.89 3.34 42.16
C HIS A 121 18.83 4.27 41.38
N VAL A 122 18.30 5.17 40.54
CA VAL A 122 19.10 6.26 39.95
C VAL A 122 18.33 7.58 40.04
N HIS A 123 18.98 8.54 40.68
CA HIS A 123 18.59 9.94 40.90
C HIS A 123 18.44 10.73 39.59
N LEU A 124 17.36 11.50 39.47
CA LEU A 124 17.18 12.52 38.43
C LEU A 124 17.84 13.85 38.84
N HIS A 125 18.78 14.34 38.02
CA HIS A 125 19.27 15.71 38.07
C HIS A 125 18.59 16.53 36.95
N VAL A 126 17.81 17.53 37.35
CA VAL A 126 17.13 18.47 36.45
C VAL A 126 18.03 19.69 36.23
N HIS A 127 18.40 19.98 34.99
CA HIS A 127 19.05 21.24 34.62
C HIS A 127 18.02 22.27 34.18
N GLY A 128 18.04 23.44 34.84
CA GLY A 128 17.08 24.53 34.69
C GLY A 128 17.27 25.38 33.43
N VAL A 129 16.14 25.84 32.90
CA VAL A 129 16.03 26.85 31.84
C VAL A 129 16.23 28.24 32.44
N THR A 130 17.09 29.05 31.85
CA THR A 130 17.44 30.40 32.34
C THR A 130 16.44 31.47 31.90
N ARG A 131 16.37 32.54 32.69
CA ARG A 131 15.41 33.66 32.62
C ARG A 131 15.50 34.50 31.32
N SER A 132 16.52 34.29 30.48
CA SER A 132 16.71 34.95 29.19
C SER A 132 15.76 34.47 28.10
N ASP A 133 15.36 33.19 28.14
CA ASP A 133 14.53 32.58 27.08
C ASP A 133 13.06 33.05 27.15
N PHE A 134 12.62 33.45 28.35
CA PHE A 134 11.26 33.96 28.58
C PHE A 134 11.03 35.37 28.03
N LEU A 135 12.08 36.19 27.92
CA LEU A 135 11.98 37.57 27.42
C LEU A 135 11.90 37.62 25.89
N GLN A 136 12.50 36.65 25.18
CA GLN A 136 12.44 36.56 23.73
C GLN A 136 11.06 36.06 23.24
N TYR A 137 10.45 35.13 23.97
CA TYR A 137 9.08 34.65 23.69
C TYR A 137 8.02 35.75 23.87
N ARG A 138 8.20 36.65 24.84
CA ARG A 138 7.25 37.74 25.14
C ARG A 138 7.27 38.85 24.10
N LYS A 139 8.41 39.12 23.46
CA LYS A 139 8.54 40.07 22.32
C LYS A 139 7.88 39.53 21.03
N TYR A 140 7.94 38.22 20.78
CA TYR A 140 7.30 37.59 19.61
C TYR A 140 5.76 37.61 19.72
N ARG A 141 5.21 37.42 20.92
CA ARG A 141 3.75 37.40 21.15
C ARG A 141 3.08 38.77 20.97
N ARG A 142 3.77 39.90 21.25
CA ARG A 142 3.22 41.25 21.04
C ARG A 142 3.10 41.62 19.54
N ARG A 143 4.06 41.25 18.69
CA ARG A 143 3.99 41.52 17.24
C ARG A 143 2.86 40.75 16.53
N ARG A 144 2.46 39.59 17.05
CA ARG A 144 1.35 38.79 16.50
C ARG A 144 -0.03 39.40 16.79
N GLN A 145 -0.17 40.17 17.88
CA GLN A 145 -1.43 40.84 18.23
C GLN A 145 -1.67 42.13 17.42
N GLU A 146 -0.62 42.83 16.98
CA GLU A 146 -0.75 43.99 16.06
C GLU A 146 -1.14 43.57 14.63
N PHE A 147 -0.58 42.46 14.12
CA PHE A 147 -0.97 41.90 12.81
C PHE A 147 -2.40 41.36 12.76
N SER A 148 -2.97 41.02 13.92
CA SER A 148 -4.35 40.52 14.02
C SER A 148 -5.39 41.65 14.00
N ARG A 149 -5.00 42.89 14.36
CA ARG A 149 -5.91 44.06 14.28
C ARG A 149 -6.01 44.64 12.87
N LEU A 150 -4.96 44.56 12.07
CA LEU A 150 -4.97 45.05 10.68
C LEU A 150 -5.79 44.18 9.72
N ARG A 151 -6.06 42.91 10.07
CA ARG A 151 -6.88 42.00 9.24
C ARG A 151 -8.39 42.13 9.50
N TRP A 152 -8.79 42.84 10.56
CA TRP A 152 -10.19 42.97 10.98
C TRP A 152 -10.93 44.18 10.39
N ASN A 153 -10.23 45.09 9.69
CA ASN A 153 -10.85 46.28 9.10
C ASN A 153 -11.34 46.11 7.65
N ASN A 154 -11.12 44.95 7.01
CA ASN A 154 -11.54 44.72 5.61
C ASN A 154 -12.68 43.70 5.44
N HIS A 155 -13.36 43.30 6.51
CA HIS A 155 -14.41 42.26 6.48
C HIS A 155 -15.83 42.79 6.73
N ARG A 156 -16.11 44.07 6.42
CA ARG A 156 -17.43 44.68 6.66
C ARG A 156 -18.21 45.07 5.40
N HIS A 157 -18.01 44.38 4.27
CA HIS A 157 -18.70 44.67 3.01
C HIS A 157 -19.19 43.44 2.22
N TYR A 158 -19.41 42.30 2.89
CA TYR A 158 -19.90 41.07 2.23
C TYR A 158 -21.16 40.48 2.86
N GLU A 159 -22.00 41.32 3.47
CA GLU A 159 -23.40 40.99 3.76
C GLU A 159 -24.27 42.16 3.31
N GLU A 160 -24.71 42.12 2.05
CA GLU A 160 -25.97 42.72 1.54
C GLU A 160 -25.95 42.77 0.00
N ILE A 161 -26.05 41.63 -0.69
CA ILE A 161 -26.56 41.60 -2.07
C ILE A 161 -27.42 40.33 -2.24
N LYS A 162 -28.66 40.37 -1.74
CA LYS A 162 -29.75 39.60 -2.33
C LYS A 162 -30.21 40.37 -3.56
N VAL A 163 -29.73 40.01 -4.75
CA VAL A 163 -30.28 40.53 -6.01
C VAL A 163 -30.78 39.39 -6.87
N LYS A 164 -32.10 39.44 -7.06
CA LYS A 164 -32.93 38.71 -8.02
C LYS A 164 -32.45 39.10 -9.43
N VAL A 165 -31.88 38.18 -10.20
CA VAL A 165 -31.48 38.45 -11.59
C VAL A 165 -32.31 37.58 -12.55
N LYS A 166 -33.18 38.24 -13.29
CA LYS A 166 -33.83 37.75 -14.52
C LYS A 166 -32.76 37.72 -15.63
N PRO A 167 -32.78 36.77 -16.59
CA PRO A 167 -31.74 36.73 -17.62
C PRO A 167 -31.94 37.86 -18.63
N PRO A 168 -30.89 38.59 -19.03
CA PRO A 168 -30.94 39.40 -20.24
C PRO A 168 -30.70 38.50 -21.46
N ARG A 169 -31.49 38.76 -22.50
CA ARG A 169 -31.23 38.31 -23.85
C ARG A 169 -30.02 39.06 -24.40
N GLU A 170 -29.33 38.38 -25.32
CA GLU A 170 -28.44 38.86 -26.38
C GLU A 170 -26.91 38.80 -26.19
N SER A 171 -26.35 38.08 -27.17
CA SER A 171 -25.17 38.38 -27.98
C SER A 171 -23.79 37.92 -27.49
N TYR A 172 -23.42 36.74 -28.01
CA TYR A 172 -22.10 36.38 -28.55
C TYR A 172 -20.92 37.28 -28.16
N THR A 173 -20.09 36.79 -27.23
CA THR A 173 -18.60 36.83 -27.28
C THR A 173 -18.03 36.25 -25.98
N HIS A 174 -18.23 34.95 -25.74
CA HIS A 174 -17.70 34.28 -24.53
C HIS A 174 -16.94 32.97 -24.82
N THR A 175 -16.38 32.81 -26.02
CA THR A 175 -15.67 31.58 -26.43
C THR A 175 -14.16 31.60 -26.20
N LYS A 176 -13.56 32.70 -25.70
CA LYS A 176 -12.09 32.77 -25.50
C LYS A 176 -11.60 32.49 -24.08
N HIS A 177 -12.45 32.58 -23.05
CA HIS A 177 -12.04 32.33 -21.66
C HIS A 177 -12.42 30.95 -21.09
N LEU A 178 -13.43 30.25 -21.65
CA LEU A 178 -13.74 28.87 -21.25
C LEU A 178 -12.70 27.86 -21.75
N ASN A 179 -12.09 28.10 -22.91
CA ASN A 179 -11.07 27.19 -23.45
C ASN A 179 -9.82 27.11 -22.55
N GLN A 180 -9.41 28.16 -21.83
CA GLN A 180 -8.17 28.09 -21.02
C GLN A 180 -8.28 27.30 -19.71
N MET A 181 -9.49 27.08 -19.16
CA MET A 181 -9.69 26.23 -17.98
C MET A 181 -9.84 24.74 -18.33
N HIS A 182 -10.45 24.42 -19.47
CA HIS A 182 -10.82 23.06 -19.85
C HIS A 182 -9.59 22.17 -20.14
N TRP A 183 -8.54 22.70 -20.78
CA TRP A 183 -7.31 21.93 -21.08
C TRP A 183 -6.46 21.58 -19.85
N LYS A 184 -6.72 22.19 -18.69
CA LYS A 184 -5.89 22.02 -17.48
C LYS A 184 -6.40 20.95 -16.52
N VAL A 185 -7.64 20.46 -16.63
CA VAL A 185 -8.24 19.52 -15.66
C VAL A 185 -8.16 18.07 -16.12
N VAL A 186 -8.33 17.83 -17.42
CA VAL A 186 -8.33 16.49 -18.05
C VAL A 186 -7.04 15.71 -17.88
N PRO A 187 -5.83 16.28 -18.07
CA PRO A 187 -4.58 15.53 -17.94
C PRO A 187 -4.36 15.01 -16.51
N TYR A 188 -4.87 15.72 -15.51
CA TYR A 188 -4.67 15.38 -14.11
C TYR A 188 -5.57 14.23 -13.65
N ALA A 189 -6.84 14.20 -14.06
CA ALA A 189 -7.77 13.14 -13.68
C ALA A 189 -7.36 11.76 -14.25
N LEU A 190 -6.91 11.72 -15.51
CA LEU A 190 -6.46 10.50 -16.18
C LEU A 190 -5.10 10.00 -15.67
N SER A 191 -4.19 10.93 -15.35
CA SER A 191 -2.93 10.60 -14.66
C SER A 191 -3.19 9.93 -13.30
N PHE A 192 -4.26 10.35 -12.61
CA PHE A 192 -4.65 9.85 -11.29
C PHE A 192 -5.17 8.39 -11.33
N ILE A 193 -6.02 8.04 -12.30
CA ILE A 193 -6.54 6.65 -12.45
C ILE A 193 -5.40 5.68 -12.80
N ARG A 194 -4.45 6.13 -13.65
CA ARG A 194 -3.34 5.30 -14.11
C ARG A 194 -2.27 5.07 -13.04
N TYR A 195 -2.10 6.01 -12.10
CA TYR A 195 -1.24 5.86 -10.93
C TYR A 195 -1.66 4.68 -10.04
N TYR A 196 -2.97 4.58 -9.74
CA TYR A 196 -3.50 3.49 -8.92
C TYR A 196 -3.39 2.12 -9.58
N TYR A 197 -3.49 2.03 -10.91
CA TYR A 197 -3.36 0.75 -11.60
C TYR A 197 -1.95 0.15 -11.47
N ILE A 198 -0.90 0.98 -11.63
CA ILE A 198 0.49 0.54 -11.41
C ILE A 198 0.69 0.14 -9.96
N GLU A 199 0.17 0.94 -9.03
CA GLU A 199 0.21 0.63 -7.61
C GLU A 199 -0.42 -0.73 -7.27
N TYR A 200 -1.58 -1.06 -7.85
CA TYR A 200 -2.24 -2.35 -7.63
C TYR A 200 -1.45 -3.53 -8.18
N ILE A 201 -0.82 -3.38 -9.35
CA ILE A 201 0.06 -4.41 -9.93
C ILE A 201 1.26 -4.64 -8.99
N LEU A 202 1.97 -3.58 -8.60
CA LEU A 202 3.15 -3.66 -7.73
C LEU A 202 2.81 -4.23 -6.35
N ASN A 203 1.70 -3.79 -5.74
CA ASN A 203 1.22 -4.36 -4.48
C ASN A 203 0.77 -5.82 -4.64
N GLY A 204 0.19 -6.17 -5.78
CA GLY A 204 -0.17 -7.55 -6.13
C GLY A 204 1.04 -8.49 -6.08
N PHE A 205 2.16 -8.13 -6.72
CA PHE A 205 3.39 -8.93 -6.67
C PHE A 205 3.93 -9.12 -5.26
N LEU A 206 3.81 -8.09 -4.40
CA LEU A 206 4.12 -8.23 -2.98
C LEU A 206 3.16 -9.22 -2.29
N GLY A 207 1.91 -9.37 -2.73
CA GLY A 207 1.02 -10.45 -2.28
C GLY A 207 1.52 -11.84 -2.67
N LEU A 208 1.99 -12.02 -3.92
CA LEU A 208 2.51 -13.31 -4.44
C LEU A 208 3.87 -13.72 -3.85
N SER A 209 4.65 -12.75 -3.38
CA SER A 209 6.02 -12.93 -2.93
C SER A 209 6.22 -14.03 -1.88
N GLY A 210 5.26 -14.22 -0.96
CA GLY A 210 5.33 -15.30 0.04
C GLY A 210 5.31 -16.70 -0.60
N ALA A 211 4.42 -16.93 -1.58
CA ALA A 211 4.35 -18.19 -2.32
C ALA A 211 5.61 -18.41 -3.19
N ILE A 212 6.13 -17.34 -3.80
CA ILE A 212 7.40 -17.40 -4.56
C ILE A 212 8.55 -17.82 -3.64
N LEU A 213 8.67 -17.20 -2.45
CA LEU A 213 9.71 -17.53 -1.48
C LEU A 213 9.54 -18.95 -0.90
N ILE A 214 8.31 -19.42 -0.68
CA ILE A 214 8.04 -20.81 -0.26
C ILE A 214 8.46 -21.80 -1.35
N GLN A 215 8.22 -21.50 -2.61
CA GLN A 215 8.63 -22.37 -3.71
C GLN A 215 10.17 -22.46 -3.80
N ILE A 216 10.87 -21.34 -3.60
CA ILE A 216 12.34 -21.29 -3.48
C ILE A 216 12.80 -22.11 -2.25
N TYR A 217 12.12 -21.97 -1.11
CA TYR A 217 12.38 -22.73 0.11
C TYR A 217 12.35 -24.25 -0.13
N LEU A 218 11.26 -24.74 -0.73
CA LEU A 218 11.07 -26.16 -1.02
C LEU A 218 12.11 -26.71 -2.01
N THR A 219 12.64 -25.86 -2.88
CA THR A 219 13.58 -26.26 -3.94
C THR A 219 15.03 -26.29 -3.48
N PHE A 220 15.47 -25.25 -2.77
CA PHE A 220 16.90 -25.04 -2.47
C PHE A 220 17.31 -25.38 -1.04
N PHE A 221 16.34 -25.52 -0.13
CA PHE A 221 16.63 -25.63 1.29
C PHE A 221 16.16 -26.95 1.92
N ASP A 222 15.58 -27.87 1.13
CA ASP A 222 15.17 -29.23 1.55
C ASP A 222 14.43 -29.24 2.89
N GLY A 223 13.55 -28.26 3.12
CA GLY A 223 12.79 -28.17 4.37
C GLY A 223 13.60 -27.69 5.59
N LYS A 224 14.83 -27.19 5.46
CA LYS A 224 15.67 -26.69 6.57
C LYS A 224 15.41 -25.20 6.85
N PRO A 225 14.67 -24.83 7.92
CA PRO A 225 14.25 -23.44 8.12
C PRO A 225 15.40 -22.48 8.45
N THR A 226 16.47 -22.95 9.09
CA THR A 226 17.62 -22.10 9.48
C THR A 226 18.33 -21.50 8.27
N LYS A 227 18.54 -22.27 7.20
CA LYS A 227 19.15 -21.79 5.97
C LYS A 227 18.23 -20.82 5.22
N PHE A 228 16.92 -21.04 5.31
CA PHE A 228 15.92 -20.17 4.73
C PHE A 228 15.87 -18.80 5.43
N ILE A 229 16.02 -18.74 6.76
CA ILE A 229 16.14 -17.47 7.49
C ILE A 229 17.34 -16.66 6.98
N LEU A 230 18.50 -17.30 6.77
CA LEU A 230 19.68 -16.64 6.23
C LEU A 230 19.43 -16.09 4.82
N MET A 231 18.73 -16.84 3.98
CA MET A 231 18.32 -16.37 2.65
C MET A 231 17.43 -15.13 2.75
N LEU A 232 16.40 -15.14 3.61
CA LEU A 232 15.50 -14.00 3.80
C LEU A 232 16.23 -12.74 4.32
N ALA A 233 17.30 -12.91 5.08
CA ALA A 233 18.09 -11.79 5.61
C ALA A 233 19.01 -11.11 4.57
N VAL A 234 19.36 -11.81 3.47
CA VAL A 234 20.32 -11.32 2.48
C VAL A 234 19.68 -11.07 1.12
N PHE A 235 18.87 -12.02 0.65
CA PHE A 235 18.37 -12.04 -0.72
C PHE A 235 17.48 -10.84 -1.09
N PRO A 236 16.43 -10.48 -0.32
CA PRO A 236 15.60 -9.31 -0.64
C PRO A 236 16.39 -8.00 -0.67
N SER A 237 17.33 -7.83 0.27
CA SER A 237 18.20 -6.65 0.34
C SER A 237 19.14 -6.57 -0.85
N LEU A 238 19.74 -7.70 -1.25
CA LEU A 238 20.63 -7.76 -2.40
C LEU A 238 19.88 -7.44 -3.70
N VAL A 239 18.69 -8.01 -3.90
CA VAL A 239 17.83 -7.72 -5.06
C VAL A 239 17.47 -6.24 -5.11
N SER A 240 17.09 -5.66 -3.95
CA SER A 240 16.78 -4.23 -3.86
C SER A 240 17.98 -3.35 -4.21
N LEU A 241 19.18 -3.65 -3.70
CA LEU A 241 20.41 -2.89 -4.00
C LEU A 241 20.80 -2.93 -5.48
N ILE A 242 20.68 -4.11 -6.11
CA ILE A 242 21.03 -4.29 -7.53
C ILE A 242 20.06 -3.52 -8.42
N LEU A 243 18.75 -3.61 -8.14
CA LEU A 243 17.71 -3.06 -9.00
C LEU A 243 17.41 -1.58 -8.76
N MET A 244 17.84 -1.04 -7.62
CA MET A 244 17.68 0.36 -7.26
C MET A 244 18.18 1.33 -8.34
N PHE A 245 19.28 1.00 -9.04
CA PHE A 245 19.83 1.84 -10.11
C PHE A 245 18.91 1.97 -11.34
N LEU A 246 17.94 1.07 -11.49
CA LEU A 246 16.99 1.07 -12.60
C LEU A 246 15.74 1.91 -12.30
N ILE A 247 15.52 2.30 -11.04
CA ILE A 247 14.35 3.08 -10.62
C ILE A 247 14.68 4.58 -10.74
N HIS A 248 14.23 5.20 -11.82
CA HIS A 248 14.35 6.64 -12.04
C HIS A 248 12.98 7.30 -12.22
N GLU A 249 12.77 8.48 -11.63
CA GLU A 249 11.60 9.30 -11.88
C GLU A 249 11.71 9.91 -13.28
N ASN A 250 11.03 9.33 -14.27
CA ASN A 250 11.02 9.89 -15.62
C ASN A 250 9.69 10.64 -15.86
N PRO A 251 9.69 11.96 -16.11
CA PRO A 251 8.47 12.76 -16.26
C PRO A 251 7.94 12.75 -17.71
N SER A 252 7.68 11.58 -18.31
CA SER A 252 7.11 11.51 -19.67
C SER A 252 5.60 11.25 -19.64
N ASN A 253 4.75 12.25 -19.89
CA ASN A 253 3.31 12.06 -20.07
C ASN A 253 3.02 11.37 -21.42
N THR A 254 3.21 10.05 -21.52
CA THR A 254 2.83 9.27 -22.71
C THR A 254 1.47 8.63 -22.48
N THR A 255 0.52 8.87 -23.37
CA THR A 255 -0.84 8.32 -23.36
C THR A 255 -0.91 6.82 -23.73
N HIS A 256 0.19 6.21 -24.19
CA HIS A 256 0.22 4.85 -24.76
C HIS A 256 0.47 3.68 -23.78
N ASP A 257 0.80 3.89 -22.49
CA ASP A 257 1.23 2.74 -21.65
C ASP A 257 0.10 1.79 -21.20
N LYS A 258 -1.19 2.13 -21.39
CA LYS A 258 -2.32 1.30 -20.89
C LYS A 258 -2.30 -0.13 -21.44
N HIS A 259 -1.96 -0.28 -22.72
CA HIS A 259 -1.84 -1.60 -23.36
C HIS A 259 -0.71 -2.44 -22.73
N HIS A 260 0.44 -1.81 -22.43
CA HIS A 260 1.56 -2.50 -21.78
C HIS A 260 1.24 -2.86 -20.33
N LEU A 261 0.58 -1.97 -19.58
CA LEU A 261 0.13 -2.23 -18.21
C LEU A 261 -0.86 -3.41 -18.14
N ASN A 262 -1.74 -3.56 -19.13
CA ASN A 262 -2.63 -4.73 -19.23
C ASN A 262 -1.85 -6.04 -19.45
N LYS A 263 -0.73 -6.01 -20.19
CA LYS A 263 0.14 -7.19 -20.35
C LYS A 263 0.85 -7.55 -19.03
N PHE A 264 1.31 -6.56 -18.25
CA PHE A 264 1.87 -6.81 -16.90
C PHE A 264 0.82 -7.44 -15.97
N SER A 265 -0.41 -6.92 -16.00
CA SER A 265 -1.54 -7.44 -15.23
C SER A 265 -1.87 -8.90 -15.60
N LEU A 266 -1.93 -9.22 -16.89
CA LEU A 266 -2.11 -10.59 -17.38
C LEU A 266 -0.97 -11.52 -16.92
N GLY A 267 0.28 -11.04 -16.94
CA GLY A 267 1.43 -11.78 -16.43
C GLY A 267 1.32 -12.10 -14.93
N ALA A 268 0.85 -11.15 -14.11
CA ALA A 268 0.63 -11.36 -12.69
C ALA A 268 -0.45 -12.43 -12.42
N ILE A 269 -1.58 -12.38 -13.14
CA ILE A 269 -2.65 -13.39 -13.05
C ILE A 269 -2.13 -14.77 -13.50
N THR A 270 -1.32 -14.82 -14.56
CA THR A 270 -0.70 -16.06 -15.05
C THR A 270 0.21 -16.69 -14.00
N ILE A 271 1.04 -15.90 -13.32
CA ILE A 271 1.89 -16.40 -12.22
C ILE A 271 1.04 -16.92 -11.07
N ALA A 272 -0.02 -16.20 -10.68
CA ALA A 272 -0.92 -16.63 -9.62
C ALA A 272 -1.63 -17.95 -9.96
N GLY A 273 -2.13 -18.09 -11.19
CA GLY A 273 -2.74 -19.32 -11.68
C GLY A 273 -1.75 -20.49 -11.70
N TYR A 274 -0.53 -20.24 -12.19
CA TYR A 274 0.57 -21.21 -12.16
C TYR A 274 0.87 -21.70 -10.75
N LEU A 275 1.07 -20.78 -9.79
CA LEU A 275 1.34 -21.13 -8.40
C LEU A 275 0.18 -21.92 -7.79
N THR A 276 -1.07 -21.56 -8.10
CA THR A 276 -2.26 -22.30 -7.62
C THR A 276 -2.27 -23.74 -8.13
N ILE A 277 -1.97 -23.94 -9.42
CA ILE A 277 -1.89 -25.28 -10.03
C ILE A 277 -0.78 -26.11 -9.38
N ILE A 278 0.41 -25.53 -9.21
CA ILE A 278 1.53 -26.24 -8.58
C ILE A 278 1.20 -26.60 -7.12
N LEU A 279 0.58 -25.70 -6.36
CA LEU A 279 0.17 -25.99 -4.98
C LEU A 279 -0.87 -27.11 -4.90
N TYR A 280 -1.85 -27.12 -5.81
CA TYR A 280 -2.83 -28.19 -5.90
C TYR A 280 -2.15 -29.54 -6.18
N LEU A 281 -1.19 -29.57 -7.13
CA LEU A 281 -0.43 -30.76 -7.46
C LEU A 281 0.46 -31.22 -6.30
N GLN A 282 1.16 -30.32 -5.61
CA GLN A 282 2.00 -30.62 -4.44
C GLN A 282 1.20 -31.15 -3.25
N ASN A 283 -0.05 -30.73 -3.11
CA ASN A 283 -0.93 -31.24 -2.05
C ASN A 283 -1.46 -32.65 -2.34
N LYS A 284 -1.54 -33.05 -3.62
CA LYS A 284 -2.00 -34.38 -4.04
C LYS A 284 -0.87 -35.37 -4.25
N PHE A 285 0.28 -34.90 -4.73
CA PHE A 285 1.43 -35.71 -5.11
C PHE A 285 2.68 -35.25 -4.37
N VAL A 286 3.47 -36.19 -3.89
CA VAL A 286 4.79 -35.89 -3.31
C VAL A 286 5.75 -35.59 -4.46
N PHE A 287 6.17 -34.34 -4.56
CA PHE A 287 7.10 -33.92 -5.60
C PHE A 287 8.52 -34.42 -5.30
N SER A 288 9.21 -34.90 -6.33
CA SER A 288 10.65 -35.17 -6.25
C SER A 288 11.44 -33.85 -6.30
N SER A 289 12.70 -33.86 -5.84
CA SER A 289 13.57 -32.68 -5.91
C SER A 289 13.70 -32.13 -7.34
N ARG A 290 13.70 -33.01 -8.36
CA ARG A 290 13.72 -32.60 -9.78
C ARG A 290 12.45 -31.85 -10.17
N ALA A 291 11.28 -32.28 -9.69
CA ALA A 291 10.02 -31.60 -9.95
C ALA A 291 9.98 -30.20 -9.30
N HIS A 292 10.50 -30.06 -8.08
CA HIS A 292 10.67 -28.76 -7.43
C HIS A 292 11.60 -27.83 -8.22
N VAL A 293 12.73 -28.34 -8.72
CA VAL A 293 13.64 -27.55 -9.57
C VAL A 293 12.97 -27.10 -10.87
N ILE A 294 12.30 -28.00 -11.60
CA ILE A 294 11.63 -27.68 -12.86
C ILE A 294 10.56 -26.60 -12.64
N THR A 295 9.73 -26.76 -11.60
CA THR A 295 8.68 -25.78 -11.30
C THR A 295 9.24 -24.41 -10.91
N THR A 296 10.32 -24.38 -10.14
CA THR A 296 11.00 -23.12 -9.79
C THR A 296 11.66 -22.45 -11.00
N ILE A 297 12.21 -23.22 -11.94
CA ILE A 297 12.74 -22.67 -13.21
C ILE A 297 11.62 -22.03 -14.04
N ILE A 298 10.47 -22.71 -14.18
CA ILE A 298 9.31 -22.17 -14.92
C ILE A 298 8.82 -20.88 -14.26
N LEU A 299 8.73 -20.84 -12.93
CA LEU A 299 8.38 -19.63 -12.19
C LEU A 299 9.37 -18.48 -12.47
N GLY A 300 10.68 -18.77 -12.47
CA GLY A 300 11.71 -17.81 -12.80
C GLY A 300 11.54 -17.24 -14.22
N ILE A 301 11.25 -18.10 -15.20
CA ILE A 301 10.98 -17.69 -16.59
C ILE A 301 9.74 -16.78 -16.66
N LEU A 302 8.65 -17.13 -15.97
CA LEU A 302 7.43 -16.30 -15.93
C LEU A 302 7.70 -14.91 -15.32
N ILE A 303 8.54 -14.82 -14.29
CA ILE A 303 8.93 -13.53 -13.70
C ILE A 303 9.81 -12.73 -14.67
N LEU A 304 10.75 -13.38 -15.36
CA LEU A 304 11.61 -12.74 -16.36
C LEU A 304 10.85 -12.28 -17.61
N LEU A 305 9.73 -12.93 -17.96
CA LEU A 305 8.88 -12.54 -19.10
C LEU A 305 8.39 -11.09 -19.00
N HIS A 306 8.26 -10.54 -17.78
CA HIS A 306 7.88 -9.14 -17.58
C HIS A 306 8.95 -8.17 -18.12
N LEU A 307 10.24 -8.58 -18.12
CA LEU A 307 11.30 -7.79 -18.76
C LEU A 307 11.15 -7.75 -20.28
N LEU A 308 10.78 -8.87 -20.90
CA LEU A 308 10.55 -8.94 -22.36
C LEU A 308 9.40 -8.01 -22.77
N ILE A 309 8.35 -7.90 -21.94
CA ILE A 309 7.24 -6.95 -22.15
C ILE A 309 7.75 -5.50 -22.12
N ALA A 310 8.66 -5.15 -21.20
CA ALA A 310 9.25 -3.81 -21.15
C ALA A 310 10.18 -3.52 -22.33
N CYS A 311 11.02 -4.48 -22.74
CA CYS A 311 11.93 -4.31 -23.88
C CYS A 311 11.18 -4.12 -25.20
N THR A 312 10.16 -4.95 -25.47
CA THR A 312 9.33 -4.82 -26.68
C THR A 312 8.58 -3.49 -26.75
N ALA A 313 8.15 -2.97 -25.61
CA ALA A 313 7.52 -1.65 -25.53
C ALA A 313 8.50 -0.52 -25.88
N GLN A 314 9.73 -0.60 -25.37
CA GLN A 314 10.77 0.40 -25.64
C GLN A 314 11.15 0.43 -27.12
N THR A 315 11.23 -0.72 -27.78
CA THR A 315 11.50 -0.78 -29.24
C THR A 315 10.38 -0.11 -30.03
N ASN A 316 9.12 -0.31 -29.64
CA ASN A 316 7.97 0.28 -30.33
C ASN A 316 7.90 1.81 -30.13
N GLU A 317 8.16 2.31 -28.91
CA GLU A 317 8.20 3.76 -28.63
C GLU A 317 9.29 4.47 -29.43
N GLN A 318 10.44 3.83 -29.62
CA GLN A 318 11.57 4.39 -30.37
C GLN A 318 11.26 4.49 -31.88
N GLN A 319 10.38 3.63 -32.38
CA GLN A 319 9.91 3.63 -33.77
C GLN A 319 8.84 4.71 -34.01
N GLU A 320 7.85 4.85 -33.11
CA GLU A 320 6.84 5.92 -33.16
C GLU A 320 7.46 7.32 -32.95
N ALA A 321 8.48 7.46 -32.09
CA ALA A 321 9.18 8.73 -31.89
C ALA A 321 9.95 9.19 -33.14
N THR A 322 10.44 8.24 -33.95
CA THR A 322 11.12 8.53 -35.22
C THR A 322 10.14 9.02 -36.29
N GLU A 323 8.89 8.54 -36.27
CA GLU A 323 7.81 9.01 -37.15
C GLU A 323 7.19 10.34 -36.68
N ALA A 324 7.04 10.55 -35.37
CA ALA A 324 6.49 11.79 -34.80
C ALA A 324 7.43 13.01 -34.94
N LEU A 325 8.74 12.79 -34.99
CA LEU A 325 9.74 13.85 -35.23
C LEU A 325 9.65 14.48 -36.64
N ILE A 326 9.04 13.79 -37.61
CA ILE A 326 8.81 14.33 -38.97
C ILE A 326 7.57 15.24 -39.01
N VAL A 327 6.64 15.09 -38.05
CA VAL A 327 5.36 15.82 -38.01
C VAL A 327 5.40 17.02 -37.05
N ALA A 328 6.30 17.03 -36.07
CA ALA A 328 6.39 18.07 -35.06
C ALA A 328 7.33 19.24 -35.44
N SER A 329 7.03 19.98 -36.52
CA SER A 329 7.60 21.31 -36.75
C SER A 329 6.59 22.47 -36.59
N GLU A 330 5.35 22.19 -36.18
CA GLU A 330 4.39 23.23 -35.81
C GLU A 330 3.72 22.90 -34.48
N SER A 331 3.60 23.93 -33.64
CA SER A 331 2.89 23.98 -32.35
C SER A 331 3.67 23.56 -31.10
N GLN A 332 4.68 24.36 -30.76
CA GLN A 332 4.88 24.69 -29.34
C GLN A 332 4.16 26.01 -29.06
N VAL A 333 3.33 26.05 -28.00
CA VAL A 333 3.26 27.14 -27.01
C VAL A 333 2.09 26.90 -26.03
N VAL A 334 2.43 26.98 -24.73
CA VAL A 334 1.60 27.01 -23.50
C VAL A 334 1.16 25.68 -22.87
N ALA A 335 1.94 25.22 -21.89
CA ALA A 335 1.39 24.59 -20.69
C ALA A 335 2.13 25.13 -19.45
N SER A 336 1.65 26.23 -18.89
CA SER A 336 2.13 26.73 -17.59
C SER A 336 1.18 26.32 -16.45
N ASN A 337 1.84 25.83 -15.40
CA ASN A 337 1.33 25.31 -14.14
C ASN A 337 0.27 26.17 -13.47
N SER A 338 -0.86 25.56 -13.11
CA SER A 338 -1.59 25.75 -11.84
C SER A 338 -2.96 25.05 -11.94
N GLY A 339 -3.02 23.80 -11.47
CA GLY A 339 -4.28 23.13 -11.17
C GLY A 339 -4.87 23.68 -9.85
N PRO A 340 -6.18 23.49 -9.61
CA PRO A 340 -6.82 23.91 -8.36
C PRO A 340 -6.16 23.21 -7.17
N PRO A 341 -6.19 23.81 -5.96
CA PRO A 341 -5.49 23.26 -4.81
C PRO A 341 -6.07 21.89 -4.46
N ALA A 342 -5.34 20.83 -4.80
CA ALA A 342 -5.48 19.56 -4.12
C ALA A 342 -5.25 19.80 -2.63
N VAL A 343 -6.04 19.16 -1.78
CA VAL A 343 -5.81 19.18 -0.33
C VAL A 343 -4.46 18.50 -0.11
N GLU A 344 -3.42 19.29 0.15
CA GLU A 344 -2.06 18.81 0.39
C GLU A 344 -1.74 19.00 1.87
N LEU A 345 -1.94 17.95 2.66
CA LEU A 345 -1.62 17.95 4.08
C LEU A 345 -0.23 17.37 4.29
N ASN A 346 0.53 17.96 5.21
CA ASN A 346 1.74 17.32 5.74
C ASN A 346 1.39 16.33 6.85
N LEU A 347 2.35 15.52 7.30
CA LEU A 347 2.11 14.49 8.32
C LEU A 347 1.48 15.04 9.61
N LEU A 348 2.02 16.13 10.15
CA LEU A 348 1.52 16.71 11.40
C LEU A 348 0.08 17.21 11.23
N GLN A 349 -0.22 17.84 10.09
CA GLN A 349 -1.58 18.26 9.75
C GLN A 349 -2.53 17.07 9.56
N ALA A 350 -2.07 15.98 8.94
CA ALA A 350 -2.89 14.78 8.79
C ALA A 350 -3.21 14.17 10.17
N MET A 351 -2.22 14.05 11.06
CA MET A 351 -2.38 13.49 12.41
C MET A 351 -3.29 14.31 13.33
N THR A 352 -3.54 15.59 13.04
CA THR A 352 -4.53 16.38 13.81
C THR A 352 -5.97 16.17 13.33
N THR A 353 -6.17 15.50 12.19
CA THR A 353 -7.51 15.21 11.66
C THR A 353 -8.12 13.98 12.30
N VAL A 354 -9.44 14.00 12.47
CA VAL A 354 -10.22 12.83 12.91
C VAL A 354 -10.17 11.71 11.87
N ASN A 355 -10.16 12.06 10.58
CA ASN A 355 -10.15 11.08 9.48
C ASN A 355 -8.89 10.21 9.52
N PHE A 356 -7.74 10.77 9.92
CA PHE A 356 -6.50 10.03 10.10
C PHE A 356 -6.64 8.95 11.17
N TRP A 357 -7.16 9.30 12.35
CA TRP A 357 -7.31 8.34 13.45
C TRP A 357 -8.40 7.31 13.21
N LEU A 358 -9.48 7.66 12.51
CA LEU A 358 -10.49 6.69 12.08
C LEU A 358 -9.89 5.68 11.10
N LEU A 359 -9.11 6.15 10.11
CA LEU A 359 -8.42 5.27 9.18
C LEU A 359 -7.39 4.40 9.90
N PHE A 360 -6.55 5.00 10.75
CA PHE A 360 -5.56 4.29 11.57
C PHE A 360 -6.21 3.19 12.43
N ALA A 361 -7.27 3.53 13.18
CA ALA A 361 -7.97 2.56 14.03
C ALA A 361 -8.63 1.43 13.21
N SER A 362 -9.19 1.74 12.04
CA SER A 362 -9.72 0.70 11.14
C SER A 362 -8.62 -0.24 10.64
N MET A 363 -7.42 0.29 10.35
CA MET A 363 -6.26 -0.51 9.92
C MET A 363 -5.68 -1.36 11.06
N VAL A 364 -5.66 -0.85 12.30
CA VAL A 364 -5.28 -1.63 13.49
C VAL A 364 -6.17 -2.86 13.62
N CYS A 365 -7.48 -2.69 13.41
CA CYS A 365 -8.43 -3.80 13.52
C CYS A 365 -8.32 -4.77 12.35
N ALA A 366 -8.34 -4.27 11.12
CA ALA A 366 -8.38 -5.10 9.91
C ALA A 366 -7.04 -5.80 9.64
N MET A 367 -5.97 -5.03 9.59
CA MET A 367 -4.65 -5.55 9.25
C MET A 367 -4.02 -6.26 10.45
N GLY A 368 -4.26 -5.76 11.68
CA GLY A 368 -3.77 -6.40 12.90
C GLY A 368 -4.32 -7.82 13.09
N SER A 369 -5.62 -8.06 12.87
CA SER A 369 -6.20 -9.40 13.04
C SER A 369 -5.74 -10.38 11.96
N GLY A 370 -5.65 -9.92 10.71
CA GLY A 370 -5.09 -10.70 9.61
C GLY A 370 -3.62 -11.05 9.85
N LEU A 371 -2.82 -10.09 10.33
CA LEU A 371 -1.41 -10.29 10.64
C LEU A 371 -1.20 -11.23 11.83
N ALA A 372 -1.99 -11.09 12.89
CA ALA A 372 -1.99 -12.01 14.03
C ALA A 372 -2.33 -13.46 13.60
N THR A 373 -3.28 -13.62 12.67
CA THR A 373 -3.66 -14.93 12.12
C THR A 373 -2.49 -15.59 11.38
N ILE A 374 -1.84 -14.87 10.45
CA ILE A 374 -0.75 -15.43 9.64
C ILE A 374 0.53 -15.67 10.46
N ASN A 375 0.82 -14.80 11.43
CA ASN A 375 1.98 -14.95 12.31
C ASN A 375 1.89 -16.23 13.18
N ASN A 376 0.68 -16.66 13.50
CA ASN A 376 0.43 -17.83 14.35
C ASN A 376 -0.05 -19.07 13.60
N VAL A 377 -0.18 -19.02 12.27
CA VAL A 377 -0.82 -20.09 11.51
C VAL A 377 -0.15 -21.45 11.69
N THR A 378 1.17 -21.49 11.86
CA THR A 378 1.91 -22.73 12.09
C THR A 378 1.53 -23.35 13.43
N GLN A 379 1.45 -22.55 14.48
CA GLN A 379 1.07 -23.04 15.80
C GLN A 379 -0.39 -23.48 15.82
N ILE A 380 -1.29 -22.70 15.20
CA ILE A 380 -2.70 -23.06 15.09
C ILE A 380 -2.83 -24.38 14.31
N GLY A 381 -2.13 -24.51 13.17
CA GLY A 381 -2.11 -25.74 12.38
C GLY A 381 -1.57 -26.94 13.15
N GLN A 382 -0.49 -26.77 13.91
CA GLN A 382 0.07 -27.82 14.76
C GLN A 382 -0.91 -28.26 15.85
N SER A 383 -1.60 -27.31 16.50
CA SER A 383 -2.63 -27.63 17.50
C SER A 383 -3.82 -28.40 16.91
N LEU A 384 -4.06 -28.28 15.61
CA LEU A 384 -5.09 -28.99 14.85
C LEU A 384 -4.57 -30.24 14.13
N GLU A 385 -3.35 -30.66 14.44
CA GLU A 385 -2.71 -31.86 13.87
C GLU A 385 -2.46 -31.76 12.35
N TYR A 386 -2.28 -30.55 11.82
CA TYR A 386 -1.89 -30.35 10.42
C TYR A 386 -0.41 -30.68 10.25
N SER A 387 -0.06 -31.42 9.20
CA SER A 387 1.34 -31.67 8.84
C SER A 387 2.03 -30.39 8.35
N THR A 388 3.35 -30.34 8.47
CA THR A 388 4.17 -29.21 7.97
C THR A 388 3.91 -28.92 6.49
N THR A 389 3.67 -29.95 5.67
CA THR A 389 3.30 -29.79 4.26
C THR A 389 1.99 -29.04 4.11
N LYS A 390 0.94 -29.43 4.85
CA LYS A 390 -0.37 -28.73 4.81
C LYS A 390 -0.24 -27.28 5.28
N ILE A 391 0.53 -27.02 6.34
CA ILE A 391 0.79 -25.67 6.85
C ILE A 391 1.50 -24.82 5.78
N ASN A 392 2.54 -25.36 5.13
CA ASN A 392 3.23 -24.67 4.03
C ASN A 392 2.30 -24.39 2.84
N THR A 393 1.41 -25.32 2.51
CA THR A 393 0.36 -25.11 1.49
C THR A 393 -0.58 -23.96 1.90
N ILE A 394 -1.01 -23.89 3.16
CA ILE A 394 -1.84 -22.79 3.68
C ILE A 394 -1.11 -21.44 3.58
N LEU A 395 0.18 -21.39 3.95
CA LEU A 395 1.01 -20.18 3.84
C LEU A 395 1.15 -19.70 2.39
N SER A 396 1.32 -20.62 1.45
CA SER A 396 1.37 -20.30 0.02
C SER A 396 0.00 -19.84 -0.50
N LEU A 397 -1.08 -20.52 -0.10
CA LEU A 397 -2.44 -20.13 -0.45
C LEU A 397 -2.79 -18.75 0.10
N TRP A 398 -2.41 -18.44 1.34
CA TRP A 398 -2.57 -17.10 1.92
C TRP A 398 -1.98 -16.02 1.02
N SER A 399 -0.78 -16.25 0.48
CA SER A 399 -0.11 -15.31 -0.42
C SER A 399 -0.89 -15.11 -1.73
N ILE A 400 -1.47 -16.17 -2.30
CA ILE A 400 -2.32 -16.09 -3.49
C ILE A 400 -3.64 -15.37 -3.19
N TRP A 401 -4.28 -15.68 -2.07
CA TRP A 401 -5.50 -15.01 -1.62
C TRP A 401 -5.26 -13.52 -1.35
N ASN A 402 -4.11 -13.18 -0.76
CA ASN A 402 -3.66 -11.82 -0.54
C ASN A 402 -3.42 -11.09 -1.88
N PHE A 403 -2.75 -11.70 -2.85
CA PHE A 403 -2.64 -11.17 -4.22
C PHE A 403 -4.01 -10.87 -4.83
N LEU A 404 -4.93 -11.84 -4.81
CA LEU A 404 -6.28 -11.67 -5.36
C LEU A 404 -7.05 -10.58 -4.63
N GLY A 405 -6.86 -10.44 -3.32
CA GLY A 405 -7.39 -9.36 -2.51
C GLY A 405 -6.86 -8.00 -2.92
N ARG A 406 -5.54 -7.86 -3.06
CA ARG A 406 -4.89 -6.60 -3.46
C ARG A 406 -5.30 -6.18 -4.86
N PHE A 407 -5.30 -7.12 -5.80
CA PHE A 407 -5.62 -6.87 -7.19
C PHE A 407 -7.11 -6.56 -7.39
N ARG A 408 -8.01 -7.42 -6.89
CA ARG A 408 -9.46 -7.22 -7.04
C ARG A 408 -10.00 -6.12 -6.14
N GLY A 409 -9.46 -5.94 -4.94
CA GLY A 409 -9.91 -4.92 -3.99
C GLY A 409 -9.70 -3.51 -4.52
N GLY A 410 -8.53 -3.24 -5.13
CA GLY A 410 -8.27 -1.98 -5.82
C GLY A 410 -9.26 -1.74 -6.96
N PHE A 411 -9.34 -2.68 -7.90
CA PHE A 411 -10.23 -2.60 -9.06
C PHE A 411 -11.71 -2.48 -8.71
N LEU A 412 -12.20 -3.27 -7.76
CA LEU A 412 -13.62 -3.26 -7.37
C LEU A 412 -13.98 -1.96 -6.63
N SER A 413 -13.05 -1.41 -5.85
CA SER A 413 -13.25 -0.12 -5.19
C SER A 413 -13.27 1.04 -6.18
N ASP A 414 -12.43 1.00 -7.23
CA ASP A 414 -12.52 1.94 -8.35
C ASP A 414 -13.86 1.81 -9.05
N PHE A 415 -14.22 0.60 -9.48
CA PHE A 415 -15.46 0.34 -10.20
C PHE A 415 -16.69 0.87 -9.44
N SER A 416 -16.73 0.65 -8.13
CA SER A 416 -17.86 1.05 -7.29
C SER A 416 -17.89 2.55 -7.00
N LEU A 417 -16.73 3.19 -6.93
CA LEU A 417 -16.64 4.64 -6.89
C LEU A 417 -17.21 5.28 -8.17
N HIS A 418 -16.92 4.71 -9.34
CA HIS A 418 -17.41 5.22 -10.63
C HIS A 418 -18.90 4.91 -10.84
N LYS A 419 -19.32 3.66 -10.62
CA LYS A 419 -20.67 3.22 -10.95
C LYS A 419 -21.71 3.61 -9.90
N TRP A 420 -21.34 3.63 -8.62
CA TRP A 420 -22.29 3.82 -7.51
C TRP A 420 -21.98 5.04 -6.65
N GLY A 421 -20.88 5.77 -6.90
CA GLY A 421 -20.46 6.90 -6.08
C GLY A 421 -20.08 6.52 -4.65
N TRP A 422 -19.84 5.23 -4.38
CA TRP A 422 -19.50 4.75 -3.04
C TRP A 422 -18.05 5.09 -2.72
N GLY A 423 -17.85 5.96 -1.72
CA GLY A 423 -16.53 6.24 -1.17
C GLY A 423 -15.81 4.96 -0.71
N ARG A 424 -14.52 4.86 -1.04
CA ARG A 424 -13.70 3.67 -0.77
C ARG A 424 -13.68 3.17 0.69
N PRO A 425 -13.84 4.02 1.74
CA PRO A 425 -13.95 3.50 3.11
C PRO A 425 -15.10 2.49 3.30
N MET A 426 -16.14 2.51 2.46
CA MET A 426 -17.20 1.50 2.47
C MET A 426 -16.66 0.09 2.16
N PHE A 427 -15.66 -0.02 1.26
CA PHE A 427 -14.97 -1.28 0.97
C PHE A 427 -14.18 -1.82 2.16
N ILE A 428 -13.60 -0.94 2.98
CA ILE A 428 -12.96 -1.34 4.24
C ILE A 428 -13.99 -1.98 5.16
N SER A 429 -15.21 -1.42 5.25
CA SER A 429 -16.29 -1.97 6.07
C SER A 429 -16.74 -3.34 5.58
N ILE A 430 -16.93 -3.53 4.27
CA ILE A 430 -17.30 -4.83 3.67
C ILE A 430 -16.22 -5.88 3.97
N THR A 431 -14.96 -5.53 3.77
CA THR A 431 -13.84 -6.47 3.96
C THR A 431 -13.64 -6.82 5.44
N LEU A 432 -13.89 -5.89 6.36
CA LEU A 432 -13.94 -6.17 7.81
C LEU A 432 -15.09 -7.11 8.17
N LEU A 433 -16.28 -6.91 7.61
CA LEU A 433 -17.41 -7.82 7.81
C LEU A 433 -17.09 -9.22 7.28
N ALA A 434 -16.49 -9.33 6.09
CA ALA A 434 -16.02 -10.61 5.55
C ALA A 434 -14.95 -11.25 6.45
N MET A 435 -14.04 -10.46 7.03
CA MET A 435 -13.09 -10.97 8.04
C MET A 435 -13.78 -11.52 9.27
N VAL A 436 -14.88 -10.93 9.76
CA VAL A 436 -15.66 -11.48 10.89
C VAL A 436 -16.07 -12.92 10.57
N PHE A 437 -16.64 -13.16 9.38
CA PHE A 437 -17.01 -14.51 8.94
C PHE A 437 -15.81 -15.46 8.89
N GLY A 438 -14.67 -15.01 8.35
CA GLY A 438 -13.45 -15.81 8.30
C GLY A 438 -12.91 -16.21 9.68
N HIS A 439 -12.89 -15.28 10.64
CA HIS A 439 -12.43 -15.56 12.00
C HIS A 439 -13.39 -16.49 12.75
N LEU A 440 -14.70 -16.27 12.63
CA LEU A 440 -15.72 -17.15 13.23
C LEU A 440 -15.65 -18.56 12.64
N TRP A 441 -15.41 -18.70 11.34
CA TRP A 441 -15.24 -20.01 10.71
C TRP A 441 -14.10 -20.80 11.35
N ILE A 442 -12.94 -20.16 11.56
CA ILE A 442 -11.80 -20.80 12.24
C ILE A 442 -12.15 -21.16 13.68
N ALA A 443 -12.86 -20.27 14.40
CA ALA A 443 -13.24 -20.50 15.79
C ALA A 443 -14.16 -21.73 15.98
N PHE A 444 -15.11 -21.96 15.06
CA PHE A 444 -16.09 -23.04 15.17
C PHE A 444 -15.64 -24.35 14.53
N ASP A 445 -15.17 -24.29 13.28
CA ASP A 445 -14.91 -25.48 12.45
C ASP A 445 -13.44 -25.94 12.51
N GLY A 446 -12.52 -25.05 12.92
CA GLY A 446 -11.08 -25.32 12.88
C GLY A 446 -10.51 -25.50 11.47
N ASN A 447 -11.30 -25.31 10.41
CA ASN A 447 -10.83 -25.44 9.03
C ASN A 447 -10.04 -24.20 8.61
N LEU A 448 -8.70 -24.35 8.64
CA LEU A 448 -7.79 -23.28 8.30
C LEU A 448 -7.81 -22.93 6.81
N TYR A 449 -8.10 -23.88 5.90
CA TYR A 449 -8.08 -23.58 4.47
C TYR A 449 -9.13 -22.53 4.09
N PHE A 450 -10.37 -22.72 4.55
CA PHE A 450 -11.46 -21.81 4.20
C PHE A 450 -11.36 -20.47 4.94
N GLY A 451 -11.15 -20.52 6.25
CA GLY A 451 -11.05 -19.30 7.07
C GLY A 451 -9.90 -18.38 6.64
N THR A 452 -8.72 -18.95 6.42
CA THR A 452 -7.55 -18.17 5.97
C THR A 452 -7.70 -17.65 4.54
N ALA A 453 -8.49 -18.30 3.68
CA ALA A 453 -8.78 -17.78 2.34
C ALA A 453 -9.59 -16.49 2.39
N ILE A 454 -10.66 -16.46 3.19
CA ILE A 454 -11.49 -15.25 3.36
C ILE A 454 -10.65 -14.13 3.99
N ILE A 455 -9.95 -14.43 5.09
CA ILE A 455 -9.12 -13.44 5.79
C ILE A 455 -8.00 -12.95 4.86
N GLY A 456 -7.35 -13.83 4.10
CA GLY A 456 -6.27 -13.48 3.16
C GLY A 456 -6.72 -12.53 2.06
N ILE A 457 -7.88 -12.78 1.43
CA ILE A 457 -8.47 -11.88 0.42
C ILE A 457 -8.77 -10.50 1.02
N CYS A 458 -9.41 -10.48 2.19
CA CYS A 458 -9.79 -9.22 2.82
C CYS A 458 -8.57 -8.43 3.29
N TYR A 459 -7.58 -9.12 3.88
CA TYR A 459 -6.31 -8.55 4.31
C TYR A 459 -5.55 -7.94 3.13
N GLY A 460 -5.48 -8.67 2.01
CA GLY A 460 -4.93 -8.15 0.77
C GLY A 460 -5.65 -6.89 0.28
N SER A 461 -6.98 -6.88 0.30
CA SER A 461 -7.75 -5.69 -0.09
C SER A 461 -7.41 -4.47 0.77
N GLN A 462 -7.18 -4.63 2.08
CA GLN A 462 -6.79 -3.50 2.95
C GLN A 462 -5.48 -2.85 2.51
N TRP A 463 -4.51 -3.65 2.07
CA TRP A 463 -3.21 -3.16 1.60
C TRP A 463 -3.30 -2.32 0.32
N SER A 464 -4.30 -2.55 -0.52
CA SER A 464 -4.55 -1.71 -1.69
C SER A 464 -5.41 -0.49 -1.37
N LEU A 465 -6.39 -0.62 -0.47
CA LEU A 465 -7.30 0.47 -0.11
C LEU A 465 -6.62 1.55 0.72
N MET A 466 -5.75 1.16 1.66
CA MET A 466 -5.07 2.09 2.58
C MET A 466 -4.30 3.22 1.85
N PRO A 467 -3.36 2.94 0.92
CA PRO A 467 -2.63 4.00 0.25
C PRO A 467 -3.52 4.82 -0.70
N THR A 468 -4.48 4.19 -1.39
CA THR A 468 -5.44 4.90 -2.24
C THR A 468 -6.29 5.89 -1.44
N ILE A 469 -6.86 5.47 -0.30
CA ILE A 469 -7.64 6.37 0.57
C ILE A 469 -6.75 7.46 1.18
N THR A 470 -5.51 7.11 1.54
CA THR A 470 -4.55 8.08 2.09
C THR A 470 -4.24 9.20 1.11
N SER A 471 -3.95 8.85 -0.15
CA SER A 471 -3.68 9.84 -1.20
C SER A 471 -4.90 10.68 -1.57
N GLU A 472 -6.10 10.10 -1.54
CA GLU A 472 -7.35 10.83 -1.79
C GLU A 472 -7.68 11.82 -0.67
N ILE A 473 -7.59 11.41 0.61
CA ILE A 473 -8.00 12.24 1.75
C ILE A 473 -6.94 13.29 2.12
N PHE A 474 -5.65 12.93 2.07
CA PHE A 474 -4.57 13.78 2.61
C PHE A 474 -3.67 14.41 1.54
N GLY A 475 -3.79 14.00 0.29
CA GLY A 475 -2.97 14.48 -0.82
C GLY A 475 -1.80 13.56 -1.18
N VAL A 476 -1.24 13.78 -2.36
CA VAL A 476 -0.18 12.92 -2.93
C VAL A 476 1.23 13.37 -2.53
N LYS A 477 1.43 14.66 -2.21
CA LYS A 477 2.77 15.24 -2.02
C LYS A 477 3.52 14.65 -0.82
N HIS A 478 2.80 14.39 0.28
CA HIS A 478 3.37 13.80 1.50
C HIS A 478 2.84 12.38 1.75
N MET A 479 2.28 11.75 0.72
CA MET A 479 1.64 10.44 0.81
C MET A 479 2.57 9.40 1.44
N GLY A 480 3.83 9.30 0.99
CA GLY A 480 4.76 8.29 1.51
C GLY A 480 4.98 8.37 3.02
N THR A 481 5.08 9.57 3.60
CA THR A 481 5.24 9.73 5.06
C THR A 481 3.94 9.41 5.81
N ILE A 482 2.80 9.88 5.29
CA ILE A 482 1.48 9.65 5.92
C ILE A 482 1.10 8.18 5.86
N PHE A 483 1.24 7.55 4.69
CA PHE A 483 1.02 6.12 4.46
C PHE A 483 1.86 5.27 5.41
N ASN A 484 3.17 5.52 5.52
CA ASN A 484 4.04 4.76 6.40
C ASN A 484 3.70 4.97 7.89
N THR A 485 3.16 6.14 8.26
CA THR A 485 2.69 6.38 9.63
C THR A 485 1.39 5.63 9.90
N ILE A 486 0.47 5.58 8.94
CA ILE A 486 -0.76 4.76 9.03
C ILE A 486 -0.39 3.27 9.04
N ALA A 487 0.60 2.85 8.27
CA ALA A 487 1.08 1.47 8.23
C ALA A 487 1.62 0.99 9.59
N ALA A 488 2.04 1.90 10.50
CA ALA A 488 2.37 1.57 11.88
C ALA A 488 1.18 0.97 12.68
N ALA A 489 -0.05 1.10 12.17
CA ALA A 489 -1.21 0.38 12.68
C ALA A 489 -1.02 -1.14 12.64
N ASN A 490 -0.30 -1.68 11.64
CA ASN A 490 -0.02 -3.11 11.50
C ASN A 490 0.69 -3.70 12.71
N PRO A 491 1.90 -3.24 13.09
CA PRO A 491 2.59 -3.78 14.25
C PRO A 491 1.86 -3.49 15.57
N VAL A 492 1.16 -2.35 15.68
CA VAL A 492 0.33 -2.06 16.87
C VAL A 492 -0.79 -3.10 17.03
N GLY A 493 -1.53 -3.38 15.96
CA GLY A 493 -2.58 -4.39 15.95
C GLY A 493 -2.04 -5.81 16.15
N SER A 494 -0.95 -6.15 15.46
CA SER A 494 -0.26 -7.45 15.61
C SER A 494 0.23 -7.66 17.05
N TYR A 495 0.78 -6.65 17.72
CA TYR A 495 1.17 -6.76 19.13
C TYR A 495 -0.01 -7.04 20.05
N ILE A 496 -1.10 -6.29 19.90
CA ILE A 496 -2.30 -6.48 20.74
C ILE A 496 -2.91 -7.86 20.49
N LEU A 497 -3.09 -8.24 19.23
CA LEU A 497 -3.87 -9.43 18.88
C LEU A 497 -3.04 -10.72 18.87
N SER A 498 -1.79 -10.67 18.41
CA SER A 498 -0.87 -11.81 18.47
C SER A 498 -0.38 -12.02 19.90
N VAL A 499 0.43 -11.10 20.43
CA VAL A 499 1.12 -11.30 21.72
C VAL A 499 0.14 -11.33 22.89
N ARG A 500 -0.68 -10.27 23.03
CA ARG A 500 -1.50 -10.11 24.24
C ARG A 500 -2.74 -10.99 24.24
N VAL A 501 -3.36 -11.23 23.08
CA VAL A 501 -4.56 -12.07 23.00
C VAL A 501 -4.17 -13.51 22.69
N LEU A 502 -3.68 -13.78 21.47
CA LEU A 502 -3.50 -15.16 21.00
C LEU A 502 -2.42 -15.91 21.80
N GLY A 503 -1.22 -15.36 21.91
CA GLY A 503 -0.10 -15.96 22.63
C GLY A 503 -0.43 -16.18 24.11
N SER A 504 -0.99 -15.18 24.79
CA SER A 504 -1.33 -15.30 26.21
C SER A 504 -2.46 -16.29 26.51
N ILE A 505 -3.47 -16.38 25.64
CA ILE A 505 -4.54 -17.38 25.76
C ILE A 505 -3.97 -18.78 25.50
N TYR A 506 -3.17 -18.94 24.44
CA TYR A 506 -2.53 -20.22 24.15
C TYR A 506 -1.65 -20.70 25.31
N ASP A 507 -0.79 -19.83 25.86
CA ASP A 507 0.13 -20.20 26.94
C ASP A 507 -0.63 -20.59 28.22
N LYS A 508 -1.80 -20.00 28.48
CA LYS A 508 -2.70 -20.40 29.58
C LYS A 508 -3.28 -21.79 29.35
N GLU A 509 -3.82 -22.06 28.16
CA GLU A 509 -4.36 -23.38 27.80
C GLU A 509 -3.27 -24.47 27.79
N ALA A 510 -2.04 -24.10 27.42
CA ALA A 510 -0.86 -24.94 27.43
C ALA A 510 -0.24 -25.19 28.82
N LYS A 511 -0.89 -24.72 29.91
CA LYS A 511 -0.41 -24.82 31.30
C LYS A 511 1.04 -24.36 31.50
N GLY A 512 1.48 -23.33 30.76
CA GLY A 512 2.78 -22.68 30.96
C GLY A 512 4.02 -23.48 30.53
N GLY A 513 3.89 -24.48 29.65
CA GLY A 513 5.07 -25.16 29.09
C GLY A 513 4.82 -26.34 28.16
N GLY A 514 3.56 -26.80 28.03
CA GLY A 514 3.18 -27.89 27.13
C GLY A 514 2.75 -27.42 25.74
N SER A 515 2.43 -28.38 24.86
CA SER A 515 1.69 -28.13 23.61
C SER A 515 0.18 -28.22 23.88
N CYS A 516 -0.60 -27.22 23.43
CA CYS A 516 -2.05 -27.28 23.44
C CYS A 516 -2.57 -27.89 22.13
N ASN A 517 -3.50 -28.86 22.23
CA ASN A 517 -4.08 -29.58 21.10
C ASN A 517 -5.60 -29.42 21.05
N GLY A 518 -6.14 -29.18 19.86
CA GLY A 518 -7.57 -29.00 19.61
C GLY A 518 -7.97 -27.54 19.39
N ILE A 519 -9.23 -27.36 18.96
CA ILE A 519 -9.77 -26.05 18.57
C ILE A 519 -9.85 -25.07 19.76
N HIS A 520 -10.04 -25.58 20.98
CA HIS A 520 -10.19 -24.74 22.19
C HIS A 520 -8.97 -23.85 22.46
N CYS A 521 -7.77 -24.25 22.02
CA CYS A 521 -6.52 -23.51 22.21
C CYS A 521 -6.52 -22.09 21.62
N PHE A 522 -7.37 -21.84 20.61
CA PHE A 522 -7.42 -20.57 19.90
C PHE A 522 -8.85 -20.07 19.66
N ARG A 523 -9.88 -20.87 19.94
CA ARG A 523 -11.29 -20.51 19.73
C ARG A 523 -11.62 -19.12 20.29
N ASP A 524 -11.26 -18.88 21.54
CA ASP A 524 -11.58 -17.62 22.24
C ASP A 524 -10.79 -16.44 21.65
N SER A 525 -9.54 -16.66 21.22
CA SER A 525 -8.73 -15.67 20.50
C SER A 525 -9.39 -15.24 19.19
N PHE A 526 -9.93 -16.18 18.41
CA PHE A 526 -10.62 -15.87 17.14
C PHE A 526 -11.98 -15.21 17.36
N PHE A 527 -12.68 -15.49 18.46
CA PHE A 527 -13.86 -14.72 18.86
C PHE A 527 -13.50 -13.26 19.17
N VAL A 528 -12.40 -13.02 19.90
CA VAL A 528 -11.90 -11.66 20.14
C VAL A 528 -11.55 -10.98 18.83
N PHE A 529 -10.92 -11.68 17.88
CA PHE A 529 -10.60 -11.11 16.57
C PHE A 529 -11.88 -10.72 15.79
N ALA A 530 -12.91 -11.56 15.84
CA ALA A 530 -14.21 -11.24 15.24
C ALA A 530 -14.83 -9.97 15.86
N VAL A 531 -14.83 -9.83 17.19
CA VAL A 531 -15.32 -8.62 17.88
C VAL A 531 -14.52 -7.38 17.49
N VAL A 532 -13.19 -7.49 17.39
CA VAL A 532 -12.31 -6.39 16.97
C VAL A 532 -12.59 -6.00 15.51
N CYS A 533 -12.85 -6.96 14.62
CA CYS A 533 -13.25 -6.66 13.25
C CYS A 533 -14.63 -5.97 13.17
N VAL A 534 -15.59 -6.35 14.01
CA VAL A 534 -16.89 -5.67 14.13
C VAL A 534 -16.70 -4.21 14.58
N PHE A 535 -15.87 -3.98 15.61
CA PHE A 535 -15.53 -2.62 16.04
C PHE A 535 -14.88 -1.81 14.90
N GLY A 536 -13.88 -2.38 14.22
CA GLY A 536 -13.24 -1.76 13.06
C GLY A 536 -14.23 -1.42 11.95
N MET A 537 -15.21 -2.29 11.69
CA MET A 537 -16.26 -2.07 10.68
C MET A 537 -17.07 -0.81 11.03
N PHE A 538 -17.49 -0.64 12.29
CA PHE A 538 -18.19 0.57 12.73
C PHE A 538 -17.33 1.83 12.58
N VAL A 539 -16.05 1.77 12.98
CA VAL A 539 -15.11 2.88 12.80
C VAL A 539 -14.96 3.27 11.33
N SER A 540 -14.86 2.27 10.45
CA SER A 540 -14.77 2.46 9.00
C SER A 540 -16.06 3.03 8.41
N LEU A 541 -17.24 2.63 8.88
CA LEU A 541 -18.52 3.21 8.49
C LEU A 541 -18.62 4.68 8.90
N VAL A 542 -18.13 5.05 10.09
CA VAL A 542 -18.05 6.46 10.51
C VAL A 542 -17.13 7.25 9.59
N LEU A 543 -15.97 6.70 9.20
CA LEU A 543 -15.08 7.32 8.22
C LEU A 543 -15.77 7.50 6.86
N PHE A 544 -16.51 6.50 6.39
CA PHE A 544 -17.29 6.59 5.15
C PHE A 544 -18.32 7.72 5.20
N ILE A 545 -19.11 7.81 6.28
CA ILE A 545 -20.12 8.85 6.44
C ILE A 545 -19.48 10.24 6.44
N ARG A 546 -18.36 10.42 7.15
CA ARG A 546 -17.64 11.71 7.22
C ARG A 546 -17.01 12.13 5.90
N THR A 547 -16.59 11.17 5.08
CA THR A 547 -15.92 11.42 3.80
C THR A 547 -16.89 11.48 2.62
N LYS A 548 -18.18 11.17 2.82
CA LYS A 548 -19.20 11.14 1.76
C LYS A 548 -19.25 12.44 0.95
N GLY A 549 -19.28 13.60 1.62
CA GLY A 549 -19.33 14.90 0.94
C GLY A 549 -18.07 15.18 0.10
N PHE A 550 -16.91 14.72 0.55
CA PHE A 550 -15.66 14.81 -0.20
C PHE A 550 -15.71 13.92 -1.47
N TYR A 551 -16.14 12.67 -1.33
CA TYR A 551 -16.22 11.73 -2.45
C TYR A 551 -17.23 12.18 -3.53
N VAL A 552 -18.35 12.80 -3.15
CA VAL A 552 -19.30 13.39 -4.12
C VAL A 552 -18.62 14.47 -4.98
N VAL A 553 -17.84 15.36 -4.36
CA VAL A 553 -17.09 16.40 -5.11
C VAL A 553 -16.03 15.78 -6.03
N VAL A 554 -15.35 14.72 -5.58
CA VAL A 554 -14.36 14.01 -6.40
C VAL A 554 -15.00 13.35 -7.62
N VAL A 555 -16.15 12.67 -7.43
CA VAL A 555 -16.89 12.02 -8.54
C VAL A 555 -17.34 13.07 -9.56
N ASN A 556 -17.94 14.18 -9.12
CA ASN A 556 -18.40 15.23 -10.03
C ASN A 556 -17.24 15.83 -10.85
N LYS A 557 -16.12 16.15 -10.20
CA LYS A 557 -14.94 16.68 -10.91
C LYS A 557 -14.32 15.70 -11.90
N ARG A 558 -14.45 14.39 -11.65
CA ARG A 558 -13.98 13.36 -12.59
C ARG A 558 -14.93 13.20 -13.77
N ALA A 559 -16.24 13.23 -13.53
CA ALA A 559 -17.24 13.21 -14.59
C ALA A 559 -17.09 14.42 -15.53
N GLU A 560 -16.81 15.60 -14.97
CA GLU A 560 -16.46 16.80 -15.76
C GLU A 560 -15.20 16.59 -16.61
N ALA A 561 -14.17 15.93 -16.09
CA ALA A 561 -12.94 15.66 -16.83
C ALA A 561 -13.13 14.62 -17.95
N GLU A 562 -13.89 13.56 -17.69
CA GLU A 562 -14.22 12.53 -18.70
C GLU A 562 -15.07 13.10 -19.84
N ALA A 563 -16.05 13.97 -19.53
CA ALA A 563 -16.85 14.64 -20.55
C ALA A 563 -16.00 15.49 -21.50
N VAL A 564 -14.98 16.19 -20.97
CA VAL A 564 -14.06 17.00 -21.79
C VAL A 564 -13.13 16.11 -22.62
N GLU A 565 -12.69 14.95 -22.11
CA GLU A 565 -11.89 14.00 -22.91
C GLU A 565 -12.69 13.50 -24.13
N VAL A 566 -13.96 13.13 -23.92
CA VAL A 566 -14.86 12.76 -25.01
C VAL A 566 -15.01 13.90 -26.00
N GLU A 567 -15.18 15.14 -25.54
CA GLU A 567 -15.30 16.31 -26.42
C GLU A 567 -14.02 16.55 -27.25
N VAL A 568 -12.83 16.39 -26.64
CA VAL A 568 -11.53 16.51 -27.33
C VAL A 568 -11.30 15.39 -28.33
N GLU A 569 -11.66 14.15 -27.98
CA GLU A 569 -11.57 12.99 -28.87
C GLU A 569 -12.54 13.15 -30.04
N GLU A 570 -13.77 13.61 -29.80
CA GLU A 570 -14.74 13.96 -30.83
C GLU A 570 -14.23 15.06 -31.76
N GLU A 571 -13.53 16.06 -31.23
CA GLU A 571 -12.95 17.16 -32.03
C GLU A 571 -11.69 16.70 -32.81
N ARG A 572 -10.97 15.71 -32.29
CA ARG A 572 -9.86 15.04 -32.99
C ARG A 572 -10.38 14.15 -34.12
N GLU A 573 -11.41 13.34 -33.87
CA GLU A 573 -12.05 12.49 -34.88
C GLU A 573 -12.78 13.32 -35.95
N ARG A 574 -13.41 14.45 -35.57
CA ARG A 574 -13.94 15.44 -36.53
C ARG A 574 -12.87 16.01 -37.45
N ARG A 575 -11.66 16.25 -36.95
CA ARG A 575 -10.50 16.68 -37.77
C ARG A 575 -9.98 15.57 -38.70
N VAL A 576 -10.22 14.30 -38.38
CA VAL A 576 -9.75 13.13 -39.13
C VAL A 576 -10.84 12.52 -40.03
N GLY A 577 -12.08 13.02 -39.98
CA GLY A 577 -13.18 12.65 -40.89
C GLY A 577 -13.90 11.34 -40.55
N LEU A 578 -13.74 10.78 -39.34
CA LEU A 578 -14.47 9.58 -38.89
C LEU A 578 -15.78 9.95 -38.16
N TYR A 579 -16.82 10.32 -38.91
CA TYR A 579 -18.08 10.81 -38.34
C TYR A 579 -19.01 9.72 -37.76
N PHE A 580 -18.82 8.45 -38.13
CA PHE A 580 -19.84 7.41 -37.90
C PHE A 580 -19.76 6.66 -36.55
N VAL A 581 -18.64 6.74 -35.81
CA VAL A 581 -18.46 5.97 -34.55
C VAL A 581 -19.00 6.71 -33.32
N VAL A 582 -19.18 8.03 -33.42
CA VAL A 582 -19.43 8.94 -32.29
C VAL A 582 -20.89 8.94 -31.81
N VAL A 583 -21.86 8.85 -32.72
CA VAL A 583 -23.30 9.03 -32.39
C VAL A 583 -23.78 7.99 -31.39
N GLU A 584 -23.29 6.75 -31.47
CA GLU A 584 -23.72 5.66 -30.59
C GLU A 584 -23.12 5.77 -29.16
N ARG A 585 -21.96 6.41 -29.00
CA ARG A 585 -21.35 6.63 -27.67
C ARG A 585 -21.96 7.82 -26.94
N ARG A 586 -22.27 8.91 -27.64
CA ARG A 586 -22.83 10.14 -27.08
C ARG A 586 -24.19 9.90 -26.41
N GLU A 587 -25.07 9.13 -27.07
CA GLU A 587 -26.36 8.72 -26.51
C GLU A 587 -26.24 7.82 -25.26
N LYS A 588 -25.09 7.17 -25.08
CA LYS A 588 -24.83 6.28 -23.93
C LYS A 588 -24.35 7.07 -22.72
N VAL A 589 -23.58 8.14 -22.95
CA VAL A 589 -23.10 9.06 -21.91
C VAL A 589 -24.23 9.97 -21.44
N GLU A 590 -25.06 10.51 -22.35
CA GLU A 590 -26.22 11.34 -21.97
C GLU A 590 -27.23 10.54 -21.11
N ARG A 591 -27.47 9.25 -21.42
CA ARG A 591 -28.29 8.35 -20.59
C ARG A 591 -27.68 7.99 -19.22
N LEU A 592 -26.37 8.16 -19.04
CA LEU A 592 -25.68 7.95 -17.76
C LEU A 592 -25.60 9.22 -16.91
N ILE A 593 -25.84 10.39 -17.51
CA ILE A 593 -25.90 11.68 -16.81
C ILE A 593 -27.33 11.96 -16.33
N GLU A 594 -28.35 11.47 -17.06
CA GLU A 594 -29.76 11.63 -16.68
C GLU A 594 -30.28 10.60 -15.66
N ASN A 595 -29.54 9.51 -15.40
CA ASN A 595 -29.85 8.48 -14.37
C ASN A 595 -28.82 8.51 -13.24
#